data_AF-A0A3N0UZB7-F1
#
_entry.id   AF-A0A3N0UZB7-F1
#
_cell.length_a   1.000
_cell.length_b   1.000
_cell.length_c   1.000
_cell.angle_alpha   90.00
_cell.angle_beta   90.00
_cell.angle_gamma   90.00
#
_symmetry.space_group_name_H-M   'P 1'
#
loop_
_entity.id
_entity.type
_entity.pdbx_description
1 polymer ?
#
loop_
_entity_poly.entity_id
_entity_poly.type
_entity_poly.pdbx_seq_one_letter_code
_entity_poly.pdbx_strand_id
1 'polypeptide(L)' 'MKYCSMKEINELVRQQLKKNWSFSRKGKHGRLMPPGGTPFIVVPGTPSDRRAFLNFRQSIRNLESHLYYVQSAHSR' A
#
# COMPACT_ATOMS: atom_id res chain seq x y z
N MET A 1 5.18 2.55 -15.40
CA MET A 1 4.21 1.53 -14.96
C MET A 1 2.95 2.17 -14.36
N LYS A 2 1.77 1.59 -14.62
CA LYS A 2 0.47 2.00 -14.07
C LYS A 2 0.02 0.96 -13.03
N TYR A 3 -0.20 1.38 -11.79
CA TYR A 3 -0.57 0.50 -10.67
C TYR A 3 -2.08 0.47 -10.43
N CYS A 4 -2.73 1.61 -10.62
CA CYS A 4 -4.18 1.83 -10.50
C CYS A 4 -4.63 2.79 -11.61
N SER A 5 -5.90 2.73 -12.01
CA SER A 5 -6.49 3.71 -12.95
C SER A 5 -6.77 5.08 -12.34
N MET A 6 -7.01 5.13 -11.03
CA MET A 6 -7.18 6.38 -10.26
C MET A 6 -5.82 7.02 -10.01
N LYS A 7 -5.65 8.28 -10.42
CA LYS A 7 -4.36 8.99 -10.43
C LYS A 7 -3.76 9.09 -9.04
N GLU A 8 -4.58 9.42 -8.05
CA GLU A 8 -4.21 9.64 -6.66
C GLU A 8 -3.66 8.37 -6.02
N ILE A 9 -4.32 7.23 -6.25
CA ILE A 9 -3.83 5.93 -5.77
C ILE A 9 -2.53 5.55 -6.49
N ASN A 10 -2.46 5.77 -7.81
CA ASN A 10 -1.27 5.45 -8.60
C ASN A 10 -0.04 6.27 -8.16
N GLU A 11 -0.23 7.55 -7.83
CA GLU A 11 0.82 8.41 -7.28
C GLU A 11 1.22 7.99 -5.86
N LEU A 12 0.24 7.66 -5.01
CA LEU A 12 0.53 7.20 -3.66
C LEU A 12 1.32 5.88 -3.65
N VAL A 13 1.01 4.95 -4.56
CA VAL A 13 1.82 3.73 -4.76
C VAL A 13 3.26 4.10 -5.14
N ARG A 14 3.45 5.02 -6.11
CA ARG A 14 4.80 5.47 -6.51
C ARG A 14 5.59 6.07 -5.36
N GLN A 15 4.93 6.84 -4.49
CA GLN A 15 5.58 7.41 -3.30
C GLN A 15 6.08 6.33 -2.36
N GLN A 16 5.31 5.26 -2.12
CA GLN A 16 5.74 4.16 -1.26
C GLN A 16 6.87 3.34 -1.89
N LEU A 17 6.84 3.13 -3.21
CA LEU A 17 7.94 2.46 -3.91
C LEU A 17 9.28 3.21 -3.75
N LYS A 18 9.26 4.55 -3.64
CA LYS A 18 10.47 5.34 -3.32
C LYS A 18 10.98 5.11 -1.89
N LYS A 19 10.15 4.60 -0.98
CA LYS A 19 10.50 4.25 0.40
C LYS A 19 10.87 2.77 0.55
N ASN A 20 11.33 2.11 -0.51
CA ASN A 20 11.67 0.68 -0.55
C ASN A 20 10.49 -0.27 -0.29
N TRP A 21 9.26 0.18 -0.48
CA TRP A 21 8.14 -0.74 -0.58
C TRP A 21 8.21 -1.49 -1.91
N SER A 22 7.62 -2.68 -1.97
CA SER A 22 7.55 -3.48 -3.19
C SER A 22 6.11 -3.65 -3.66
N PHE A 23 5.93 -3.72 -4.97
CA PHE A 23 4.62 -3.96 -5.59
C PHE A 23 4.66 -5.25 -6.39
N SER A 24 3.64 -6.10 -6.20
CA SER A 24 3.42 -7.28 -7.03
C SER A 24 2.04 -7.23 -7.68
N ARG A 25 1.96 -7.53 -8.98
CA ARG A 25 0.68 -7.70 -9.67
C ARG A 25 0.25 -9.17 -9.57
N LYS A 26 -0.95 -9.43 -9.04
CA LYS A 26 -1.59 -10.74 -9.09
C LYS A 26 -3.01 -10.58 -9.61
N GLY A 27 -3.17 -10.69 -10.93
CA GLY A 27 -4.47 -10.50 -11.61
C GLY A 27 -4.94 -9.05 -11.69
N LYS A 28 -6.23 -8.82 -11.45
CA LYS A 28 -6.86 -7.48 -11.54
C LYS A 28 -6.30 -6.49 -10.53
N HIS A 29 -5.92 -6.98 -9.35
CA HIS A 29 -5.46 -6.16 -8.23
C HIS A 29 -3.94 -6.30 -8.03
N GLY A 30 -3.33 -5.26 -7.51
CA GLY A 30 -1.95 -5.29 -7.05
C GLY A 30 -1.86 -5.55 -5.56
N ARG A 31 -0.67 -5.90 -5.09
CA ARG A 31 -0.32 -5.91 -3.67
C ARG A 31 0.85 -4.96 -3.46
N LEU A 32 0.75 -4.12 -2.45
CA LEU A 32 1.79 -3.21 -2.01
C LEU A 32 2.30 -3.68 -0.64
N MET A 33 3.60 -3.93 -0.55
CA MET A 33 4.26 -4.60 0.57
C MET A 33 5.32 -3.68 1.17
N PRO A 34 5.40 -3.55 2.50
CA PRO A 34 6.41 -2.75 3.18
C PRO A 34 7.81 -3.40 3.10
N PRO A 35 8.87 -2.67 3.46
CA PRO A 35 10.17 -3.27 3.75
C PRO A 35 9.99 -4.31 4.87
N GLY A 36 10.39 -5.55 4.62
CA GLY A 36 10.07 -6.71 5.49
C GLY A 36 8.95 -7.60 4.95
N GLY A 37 8.29 -7.20 3.85
CA GLY A 37 7.41 -8.05 3.06
C GLY A 37 5.96 -8.07 3.54
N THR A 38 5.70 -8.55 4.75
CA THR A 38 4.33 -8.74 5.28
C THR A 38 4.05 -7.90 6.52
N PRO A 39 2.80 -7.45 6.76
CA PRO A 39 1.61 -7.65 5.92
C PRO A 39 1.57 -6.72 4.69
N PHE A 40 0.71 -7.02 3.71
CA PHE A 40 0.53 -6.23 2.49
C PHE A 40 -0.85 -5.57 2.44
N ILE A 41 -1.00 -4.53 1.62
CA ILE A 41 -2.30 -3.95 1.26
C ILE A 41 -2.65 -4.21 -0.21
N VAL A 42 -3.95 -4.30 -0.51
CA VAL A 42 -4.44 -4.49 -1.87
C VAL A 42 -4.52 -3.14 -2.59
N VAL A 43 -3.92 -3.06 -3.77
CA VAL A 43 -4.04 -1.92 -4.68
C VAL A 43 -5.16 -2.22 -5.69
N PRO A 44 -6.26 -1.45 -5.71
CA PRO A 44 -7.31 -1.67 -6.70
C PRO A 44 -6.80 -1.38 -8.12
N GLY A 45 -7.21 -2.18 -9.10
CA GLY A 45 -6.86 -1.95 -10.50
C GLY A 45 -7.67 -0.81 -11.12
N THR A 46 -9.00 -0.92 -11.04
CA THR A 46 -9.98 0.03 -11.59
C THR A 46 -11.09 0.32 -10.57
N PRO A 47 -10.80 1.08 -9.49
CA PRO A 47 -11.82 1.40 -8.50
C PRO A 47 -12.91 2.30 -9.10
N SER A 48 -14.17 1.98 -8.81
CA SER A 48 -15.34 2.82 -9.11
C SER A 48 -15.87 3.61 -7.91
N ASP A 49 -15.44 3.24 -6.69
CA ASP A 49 -15.79 3.94 -5.46
C ASP A 49 -15.07 5.30 -5.37
N ARG A 50 -15.84 6.37 -5.16
CA ARG A 50 -15.34 7.75 -4.98
C ARG A 50 -14.42 7.88 -3.75
N ARG A 51 -14.59 7.01 -2.74
CA ARG A 51 -13.77 6.98 -1.52
C ARG A 51 -12.56 6.06 -1.62
N ALA A 52 -12.33 5.40 -2.76
CA ALA A 52 -11.24 4.44 -2.92
C ALA A 52 -9.87 5.02 -2.53
N PHE A 53 -9.59 6.28 -2.88
CA PHE A 53 -8.36 6.95 -2.47
C PHE A 53 -8.23 7.11 -0.96
N LEU A 54 -9.29 7.56 -0.28
CA LEU A 54 -9.30 7.75 1.18
C LEU A 54 -9.10 6.44 1.91
N ASN A 55 -9.83 5.40 1.50
CA ASN A 55 -9.74 4.05 2.08
C ASN A 55 -8.34 3.45 1.88
N PHE A 56 -7.78 3.61 0.68
CA PHE A 56 -6.43 3.13 0.37
C PHE A 56 -5.35 3.87 1.18
N ARG A 57 -5.46 5.21 1.28
CA ARG A 57 -4.55 6.02 2.12
C ARG A 57 -4.64 5.63 3.59
N GLN A 58 -5.85 5.39 4.11
CA GLN A 58 -6.02 4.94 5.50
C GLN A 58 -5.41 3.55 5.73
N SER A 59 -5.54 2.65 4.75
CA SER A 59 -4.94 1.31 4.81
C SER A 59 -3.42 1.38 4.92
N ILE A 60 -2.78 2.28 4.16
CA ILE A 60 -1.33 2.54 4.27
C ILE A 60 -0.96 3.00 5.68
N ARG A 61 -1.67 4.01 6.20
CA ARG A 61 -1.38 4.57 7.53
C ARG A 61 -1.51 3.52 8.63
N ASN A 62 -2.58 2.72 8.59
CA ASN A 62 -2.80 1.65 9.56
C ASN A 62 -1.66 0.62 9.52
N LEU A 63 -1.21 0.26 8.31
CA LEU A 63 -0.09 -0.67 8.16
C LEU A 63 1.22 -0.09 8.68
N GLU A 64 1.54 1.17 8.35
CA GLU A 64 2.73 1.86 8.86
C GLU A 64 2.73 1.91 10.39
N SER A 65 1.61 2.28 11.02
CA SER A 65 1.47 2.29 12.48
C SER A 65 1.62 0.90 13.10
N HIS A 66 1.06 -0.13 12.47
CA HIS A 66 1.21 -1.51 12.92
C HIS A 66 2.67 -1.98 12.86
N LEU A 67 3.37 -1.72 11.76
CA LEU A 67 4.78 -2.09 11.60
C LEU A 67 5.67 -1.40 12.64
N TYR A 68 5.43 -0.12 12.92
CA TYR A 68 6.14 0.63 13.95
C TYR A 68 5.95 0.01 15.34
N TYR A 69 4.72 -0.37 15.68
CA TYR A 69 4.42 -1.05 16.94
C TYR A 69 5.13 -2.42 17.04
N VAL A 70 5.08 -3.22 15.98
CA VAL A 70 5.71 -4.55 15.96
C VAL A 70 7.24 -4.46 16.11
N GLN A 71 7.88 -3.52 15.41
CA GLN A 71 9.34 -3.32 15.49
C GLN A 71 9.79 -2.87 16.87
N SER A 72 9.04 -1.95 17.49
CA SER A 72 9.36 -1.47 18.85
C SER A 72 9.16 -2.54 19.93
N ALA A 73 8.22 -3.47 19.74
CA ALA A 73 7.98 -4.57 20.67
C ALA A 73 9.09 -5.66 20.65
N HIS A 74 9.74 -5.89 19.50
CA HIS A 74 10.82 -6.89 19.36
C HIS A 74 12.20 -6.37 19.80
N SER A 75 12.31 -5.08 20.15
CA SER A 75 13.56 -4.44 20.59
C SER A 75 13.68 -4.34 22.12
N ARG A 76 12.78 -4.99 22.87
CA ARG A 76 12.81 -5.13 24.33
C ARG A 76 13.09 -6.58 24.70
#